data_AF-A0A7C3NJL6-F1
#
_entry.id   AF-A0A7C3NJL6-F1
#
_cell.length_a   1.000
_cell.length_b   1.000
_cell.length_c   1.000
_cell.angle_alpha   90.00
_cell.angle_beta   90.00
_cell.angle_gamma   90.00
#
_symmetry.space_group_name_H-M   'P 1'
#
loop_
_entity.id
_entity.type
_entity.pdbx_description
1 polymer ?
#
loop_
_entity_poly.entity_id
_entity_poly.type
_entity_poly.pdbx_seq_one_letter_code
_entity_poly.pdbx_strand_id
1 'polypeptide(L)'
;MASEPRVVRGTQITAPEQDEEEIFLTSYAPRLSYVWDTGEAVGRYLAELKEGKLIARSCRRCARVMIPPRMFCEICFRPTDDWVYVGDSGTINTFSLCYVSWDVRRLKRPKIPAVIEIDGASPGMGILHLIGKVAPGKVHVGMRVKAVWKPASKRTASITDILYWAPLAHEGSQ
;
A
#
# COMPACT_ATOMS: atom_id res chain seq x y z
N MET A 1 -11.59 -45.83 33.30
CA MET A 1 -12.37 -44.75 32.64
C MET A 1 -12.70 -43.74 33.71
N ALA A 2 -11.94 -42.64 33.79
CA ALA A 2 -12.19 -41.59 34.77
C ALA A 2 -13.38 -40.75 34.30
N SER A 3 -14.40 -40.61 35.15
CA SER A 3 -15.61 -39.84 34.90
C SER A 3 -15.27 -38.38 34.61
N GLU A 4 -15.90 -37.81 33.57
CA GLU A 4 -15.77 -36.40 33.22
C GLU A 4 -15.96 -35.47 34.44
N PRO A 5 -15.20 -34.37 34.54
CA PRO A 5 -15.35 -33.45 35.66
C PRO A 5 -16.76 -32.84 35.65
N ARG A 6 -17.45 -32.99 36.78
CA ARG A 6 -18.70 -32.27 37.09
C ARG A 6 -18.49 -30.77 36.87
N VAL A 7 -19.43 -30.16 36.16
CA VAL A 7 -19.54 -28.71 35.95
C VAL A 7 -19.16 -27.97 37.24
N VAL A 8 -18.00 -27.32 37.23
CA VAL A 8 -17.59 -26.39 38.27
C VAL A 8 -18.45 -25.14 38.13
N ARG A 9 -19.37 -24.91 39.07
CA ARG A 9 -20.15 -23.67 39.15
C ARG A 9 -19.19 -22.54 39.53
N GLY A 10 -18.73 -21.77 38.54
CA GLY A 10 -18.01 -20.53 38.78
C GLY A 10 -18.98 -19.42 39.20
N THR A 11 -18.63 -18.68 40.26
CA THR A 11 -19.28 -17.41 40.57
C THR A 11 -18.81 -16.38 39.55
N GLN A 12 -19.73 -15.69 38.87
CA GLN A 12 -19.37 -14.60 37.97
C GLN A 12 -18.86 -13.42 38.79
N ILE A 13 -17.67 -12.93 38.46
CA ILE A 13 -17.09 -11.73 39.08
C ILE A 13 -17.79 -10.51 38.49
N THR A 14 -18.24 -9.60 39.35
CA THR A 14 -18.81 -8.31 38.96
C THR A 14 -17.71 -7.25 38.86
N ALA A 15 -17.91 -6.23 38.02
CA ALA A 15 -16.92 -5.16 37.82
C ALA A 15 -16.41 -4.51 39.14
N PRO A 16 -17.24 -4.29 40.18
CA PRO A 16 -16.79 -3.74 41.46
C PRO A 16 -15.82 -4.66 42.22
N GLU A 17 -16.04 -5.98 42.18
CA GLU A 17 -15.19 -6.98 42.85
C GLU A 17 -13.79 -7.07 42.21
N GLN A 18 -13.60 -6.54 41.00
CA GLN A 18 -12.29 -6.46 40.35
C GLN A 18 -11.41 -5.34 40.91
N ASP A 19 -12.01 -4.32 41.51
CA ASP A 19 -11.32 -3.14 42.05
C ASP A 19 -11.02 -3.28 43.56
N GLU A 20 -11.73 -4.16 44.27
CA GLU A 20 -11.69 -4.26 45.74
C GLU A 20 -10.58 -5.16 46.33
N GLU A 21 -9.57 -5.56 45.55
CA GLU A 21 -8.44 -6.44 45.96
C GLU A 21 -8.84 -7.81 46.60
N GLU A 22 -10.14 -8.15 46.65
CA GLU A 22 -10.63 -9.45 47.17
C GLU A 22 -10.36 -10.64 46.24
N ILE A 23 -9.78 -10.40 45.06
CA ILE A 23 -9.45 -11.43 44.08
C ILE A 23 -7.95 -11.47 43.78
N PHE A 24 -7.42 -12.67 43.59
CA PHE A 24 -6.03 -12.87 43.17
C PHE A 24 -5.88 -12.48 41.69
N LEU A 25 -5.51 -11.23 41.44
CA LEU A 25 -5.32 -10.69 40.10
C LEU A 25 -3.87 -10.88 39.66
N THR A 26 -3.66 -11.52 38.50
CA THR A 26 -2.35 -11.52 37.83
C THR A 26 -2.45 -10.71 36.54
N SER A 27 -1.61 -9.68 36.42
CA SER A 27 -1.51 -8.86 35.22
C SER A 27 -0.27 -9.27 34.45
N TYR A 28 -0.44 -9.58 33.17
CA TYR A 28 0.66 -9.87 32.26
C TYR A 28 0.50 -9.06 30.99
N ALA A 29 1.52 -8.28 30.65
CA ALA A 29 1.62 -7.60 29.37
C ALA A 29 2.35 -8.53 28.37
N PRO A 30 1.64 -9.21 27.45
CA PRO A 30 2.29 -10.12 26.53
C PRO A 30 3.23 -9.36 25.60
N ARG A 31 4.47 -9.83 25.50
CA ARG A 31 5.42 -9.32 24.51
C ARG A 31 5.13 -9.98 23.16
N LEU A 32 4.19 -9.41 22.42
CA LEU A 32 3.77 -9.91 21.12
C LEU A 32 4.72 -9.41 20.03
N SER A 33 5.46 -10.32 19.39
CA SER A 33 6.22 -10.04 18.17
C SER A 33 5.42 -10.49 16.96
N TYR A 34 4.97 -9.54 16.15
CA TYR A 34 4.25 -9.79 14.91
C TYR A 34 5.20 -9.72 13.72
N VAL A 35 5.16 -10.73 12.86
CA VAL A 35 5.75 -10.68 11.52
C VAL A 35 4.59 -10.54 10.55
N TRP A 36 4.59 -9.46 9.79
CA TRP A 36 3.56 -9.21 8.79
C TRP A 36 3.94 -9.92 7.50
N ASP A 37 3.19 -10.95 7.15
CA ASP A 37 3.27 -11.53 5.81
C ASP A 37 2.62 -10.59 4.79
N THR A 38 3.26 -10.47 3.64
CA THR A 38 2.76 -9.62 2.54
C THR A 38 1.50 -10.19 1.88
N GLY A 39 1.15 -11.45 2.18
CA GLY A 39 0.06 -12.16 1.51
C GLY A 39 0.30 -12.36 0.01
N GLU A 40 -0.63 -13.04 -0.66
CA GLU A 40 -0.45 -13.39 -2.08
C GLU A 40 -0.37 -12.16 -2.99
N ALA A 41 -1.25 -11.17 -2.75
CA ALA A 41 -1.37 -10.01 -3.64
C ALA A 41 -0.11 -9.12 -3.60
N VAL A 42 0.28 -8.68 -2.41
CA VAL A 42 1.43 -7.77 -2.26
C VAL A 42 2.73 -8.54 -2.44
N GLY A 43 2.82 -9.80 -2.01
CA GLY A 43 4.00 -10.63 -2.25
C GLY A 43 4.36 -10.74 -3.73
N ARG A 44 3.38 -11.05 -4.60
CA ARG A 44 3.62 -11.08 -6.04
C ARG A 44 3.91 -9.69 -6.61
N TYR A 45 3.19 -8.65 -6.15
CA TYR A 45 3.45 -7.27 -6.59
C TYR A 45 4.90 -6.84 -6.35
N LEU A 46 5.43 -7.12 -5.16
CA LEU A 46 6.82 -6.82 -4.81
C LEU A 46 7.82 -7.64 -5.64
N ALA A 47 7.51 -8.91 -5.91
CA ALA A 47 8.33 -9.74 -6.79
C ALA A 47 8.40 -9.17 -8.21
N GLU A 48 7.28 -8.72 -8.77
CA GLU A 48 7.23 -8.13 -10.12
C GLU A 48 7.90 -6.75 -10.18
N LEU A 49 7.84 -5.97 -9.09
CA LEU A 49 8.60 -4.71 -8.96
C LEU A 49 10.11 -4.95 -9.07
N LYS A 50 10.61 -6.08 -8.55
CA LYS A 50 12.01 -6.47 -8.71
C LYS A 50 12.38 -6.69 -10.18
N GLU A 51 11.45 -7.25 -10.96
CA GLU A 51 11.60 -7.43 -12.40
C GLU A 51 11.35 -6.14 -13.21
N GLY A 52 10.96 -5.04 -12.55
CA GLY A 52 10.67 -3.76 -13.19
C GLY A 52 9.34 -3.74 -13.93
N LYS A 53 8.36 -4.50 -13.43
CA LYS A 53 7.01 -4.60 -13.99
C LYS A 53 5.98 -4.18 -12.97
N LEU A 54 4.87 -3.63 -13.44
CA LEU A 54 3.69 -3.37 -12.62
C LEU A 54 2.61 -4.40 -12.94
N ILE A 55 2.03 -4.96 -11.89
CA ILE A 55 0.97 -5.96 -11.99
C ILE A 55 -0.23 -5.55 -11.14
N ALA A 56 -1.41 -5.88 -11.65
CA ALA A 56 -2.72 -5.57 -11.08
C ALA A 56 -3.57 -6.85 -11.01
N ARG A 57 -4.70 -6.76 -10.31
CA ARG A 57 -5.73 -7.80 -10.28
C ARG A 57 -6.99 -7.33 -11.00
N SER A 58 -7.56 -8.18 -11.84
CA SER A 58 -8.85 -7.91 -12.48
C SER A 58 -10.01 -8.60 -11.76
N CYS A 59 -11.19 -8.01 -11.82
CA CYS A 59 -12.45 -8.64 -11.42
C CYS A 59 -13.33 -8.83 -12.65
N ARG A 60 -13.69 -10.06 -12.99
CA ARG A 60 -14.53 -10.39 -14.15
C ARG A 60 -15.98 -9.91 -14.00
N ARG A 61 -16.45 -9.70 -12.77
CA ARG A 61 -17.83 -9.24 -12.50
C ARG A 61 -18.02 -7.75 -12.79
N CYS A 62 -17.08 -6.89 -12.39
CA CYS A 62 -17.15 -5.45 -12.62
C CYS A 62 -16.12 -4.92 -13.62
N ALA A 63 -15.36 -5.80 -14.26
CA ALA A 63 -14.27 -5.51 -15.19
C ALA A 63 -13.16 -4.58 -14.65
N ARG A 64 -13.11 -4.33 -13.33
CA ARG A 64 -12.10 -3.44 -12.75
C ARG A 64 -10.72 -4.08 -12.72
N VAL A 65 -9.69 -3.31 -13.06
CA VAL A 65 -8.27 -3.65 -12.93
C VAL A 65 -7.68 -2.79 -11.81
N MET A 66 -7.23 -3.42 -10.73
CA MET A 66 -6.86 -2.76 -9.47
C MET A 66 -5.37 -2.86 -9.20
N ILE A 67 -4.75 -1.70 -8.99
CA ILE A 67 -3.37 -1.53 -8.54
C ILE A 67 -3.34 -0.55 -7.34
N PRO A 68 -2.64 -0.84 -6.24
CA PRO A 68 -1.99 -2.12 -5.90
C PRO A 68 -2.98 -3.31 -5.93
N PRO A 69 -2.50 -4.52 -6.28
CA PRO A 69 -3.36 -5.68 -6.42
C PRO A 69 -3.98 -6.09 -5.09
N ARG A 70 -5.22 -6.60 -5.15
CA ARG A 70 -5.98 -7.09 -4.00
C ARG A 70 -6.59 -8.45 -4.33
N MET A 71 -6.62 -9.37 -3.36
CA MET A 71 -7.29 -10.68 -3.54
C MET A 71 -8.82 -10.58 -3.46
N PHE A 72 -9.36 -9.46 -3.02
CA PHE A 72 -10.79 -9.23 -2.85
C PHE A 72 -11.23 -7.94 -3.55
N CYS A 73 -12.37 -8.00 -4.25
CA CYS A 73 -12.98 -6.85 -4.90
C CYS A 73 -14.00 -6.20 -3.95
N GLU A 74 -13.73 -4.96 -3.54
CA GLU A 74 -14.56 -4.22 -2.58
C GLU A 74 -15.94 -3.81 -3.10
N ILE A 75 -16.14 -3.81 -4.43
CA ILE A 75 -17.44 -3.45 -5.05
C ILE A 75 -18.32 -4.68 -5.23
N CYS A 76 -17.73 -5.81 -5.60
CA CYS A 76 -18.47 -7.03 -5.88
C CYS A 76 -18.57 -7.98 -4.68
N PHE A 77 -17.85 -7.68 -3.60
CA PHE A 77 -17.73 -8.49 -2.39
C PHE A 77 -17.35 -9.95 -2.67
N ARG A 78 -16.36 -10.16 -3.55
CA ARG A 78 -15.88 -11.50 -3.93
C ARG A 78 -14.38 -11.50 -4.23
N PRO A 79 -13.73 -12.67 -4.29
CA PRO A 79 -12.36 -12.77 -4.75
C PRO A 79 -12.16 -12.16 -6.15
N THR A 80 -10.99 -11.58 -6.39
CA THR A 80 -10.57 -11.16 -7.74
C THR A 80 -10.20 -12.38 -8.58
N ASP A 81 -10.07 -12.23 -9.91
CA ASP A 81 -9.94 -13.37 -10.82
C ASP A 81 -8.54 -13.48 -11.43
N ASP A 82 -8.14 -12.55 -12.30
CA ASP A 82 -6.91 -12.67 -13.09
C ASP A 82 -5.82 -11.68 -12.69
N TRP A 83 -4.58 -12.05 -12.98
CA TRP A 83 -3.41 -11.19 -12.88
C TRP A 83 -3.18 -10.50 -14.22
N VAL A 84 -3.00 -9.18 -14.21
CA VAL A 84 -2.88 -8.37 -15.41
C VAL A 84 -1.66 -7.48 -15.29
N TYR A 85 -0.78 -7.49 -16.29
CA TYR A 85 0.31 -6.53 -16.38
C TYR A 85 -0.22 -5.18 -16.86
N VAL A 86 0.22 -4.11 -16.20
CA VAL A 86 -0.16 -2.72 -16.52
C VAL A 86 1.07 -1.93 -16.94
N GLY A 87 0.85 -0.77 -17.56
CA GLY A 87 1.93 0.10 -18.05
C GLY A 87 2.75 0.71 -16.92
N ASP A 88 3.95 1.17 -17.24
CA ASP A 88 4.82 1.95 -16.35
C ASP A 88 4.68 3.47 -16.56
N SER A 89 3.63 3.88 -17.27
CA SER A 89 3.20 5.26 -17.47
C SER A 89 1.87 5.53 -16.74
N GLY A 90 1.60 6.81 -16.49
CA GLY A 90 0.43 7.21 -15.75
C GLY A 90 0.17 8.71 -15.75
N THR A 91 -0.87 9.11 -15.04
CA THR A 91 -1.31 10.50 -14.92
C THR A 91 -1.31 10.92 -13.46
N ILE A 92 -0.79 12.12 -13.17
CA ILE A 92 -0.90 12.71 -11.82
C ILE A 92 -2.37 13.01 -11.52
N ASN A 93 -2.97 12.28 -10.58
CA ASN A 93 -4.31 12.55 -10.07
C ASN A 93 -4.27 13.70 -9.05
N THR A 94 -3.34 13.64 -8.09
CA THR A 94 -3.16 14.67 -7.07
C THR A 94 -1.72 14.67 -6.56
N PHE A 95 -1.24 15.80 -6.05
CA PHE A 95 0.12 15.94 -5.53
C PHE A 95 0.21 16.97 -4.40
N SER A 96 1.29 16.92 -3.64
CA SER A 96 1.64 17.94 -2.65
C SER A 96 3.09 18.40 -2.81
N LEU A 97 3.36 19.67 -2.49
CA LEU A 97 4.73 20.21 -2.44
C LEU A 97 5.20 20.23 -0.98
N CYS A 98 5.98 19.22 -0.59
CA CYS A 98 6.45 19.06 0.78
C CYS A 98 7.82 19.75 0.97
N TYR A 99 7.83 20.92 1.62
CA TYR A 99 9.04 21.67 1.98
C TYR A 99 9.61 21.31 3.34
N VAL A 100 8.93 20.46 4.11
CA VAL A 100 9.36 19.99 5.42
C VAL A 100 9.54 18.47 5.34
N SER A 101 10.70 17.99 5.78
CA SER A 101 10.99 16.55 5.86
C SER A 101 10.36 15.91 7.09
N TRP A 102 10.40 14.58 7.16
CA TRP A 102 9.86 13.80 8.28
C TRP A 102 10.55 14.12 9.62
N ASP A 103 11.80 14.58 9.59
CA ASP A 103 12.58 15.02 10.74
C ASP A 103 12.49 16.54 10.98
N VAL A 104 11.43 17.18 10.47
CA VAL A 104 11.08 18.59 10.69
C VAL A 104 12.15 19.57 10.18
N ARG A 105 12.96 19.17 9.20
CA ARG A 105 13.94 20.05 8.55
C ARG A 105 13.35 20.73 7.32
N ARG A 106 13.71 21.99 7.12
CA ARG A 106 13.31 22.75 5.93
C ARG A 106 14.15 22.32 4.73
N LEU A 107 13.48 21.94 3.66
CA LEU A 107 14.09 21.52 2.40
C LEU A 107 14.24 22.71 1.45
N LYS A 108 15.42 22.85 0.82
CA LYS A 108 15.64 23.86 -0.24
C LYS A 108 14.82 23.56 -1.50
N ARG A 109 14.59 22.28 -1.80
CA ARG A 109 13.75 21.81 -2.91
C ARG A 109 12.66 20.90 -2.32
N PRO A 110 11.39 21.10 -2.66
CA PRO A 110 10.32 20.29 -2.10
C PRO A 110 10.40 18.86 -2.63
N LYS A 111 9.98 17.89 -1.80
CA LYS A 111 9.59 16.57 -2.30
C LYS A 111 8.17 16.67 -2.86
N ILE A 112 7.90 15.95 -3.93
CA ILE A 112 6.61 16.00 -4.62
C ILE A 112 5.96 14.60 -4.59
N PRO A 113 5.40 14.17 -3.45
CA PRO A 113 4.56 12.98 -3.42
C PRO A 113 3.28 13.23 -4.24
N ALA A 114 2.91 12.25 -5.05
CA ALA A 114 1.74 12.28 -5.90
C ALA A 114 1.07 10.91 -5.98
N VAL A 115 -0.25 10.92 -6.11
CA VAL A 115 -1.01 9.73 -6.53
C VAL A 115 -1.02 9.71 -8.04
N ILE A 116 -0.49 8.63 -8.61
CA ILE A 116 -0.36 8.43 -10.05
C ILE A 116 -1.32 7.34 -10.47
N GLU A 117 -2.34 7.70 -11.25
CA GLU A 117 -3.20 6.72 -11.92
C GLU A 117 -2.42 6.01 -13.01
N ILE A 118 -2.46 4.68 -13.01
CA ILE A 118 -1.60 3.85 -13.84
C ILE A 118 -2.35 3.45 -15.12
N ASP A 119 -1.67 3.57 -16.26
CA ASP A 119 -2.26 3.19 -17.53
C ASP A 119 -2.50 1.68 -17.59
N GLY A 120 -3.70 1.29 -18.02
CA GLY A 120 -4.15 -0.10 -18.02
C GLY A 120 -4.82 -0.54 -16.71
N ALA A 121 -4.80 0.30 -15.67
CA ALA A 121 -5.66 0.14 -14.50
C ALA A 121 -7.00 0.85 -14.70
N SER A 122 -7.99 0.52 -13.88
CA SER A 122 -9.28 1.24 -13.88
C SER A 122 -9.15 2.68 -13.37
N PRO A 123 -10.06 3.59 -13.76
CA PRO A 123 -10.05 4.97 -13.29
C PRO A 123 -9.94 5.08 -11.76
N GLY A 124 -9.08 5.98 -11.29
CA GLY A 124 -8.81 6.17 -9.86
C GLY A 124 -7.90 5.11 -9.21
N MET A 125 -7.46 4.07 -9.94
CA MET A 125 -6.48 3.10 -9.45
C MET A 125 -5.07 3.61 -9.69
N GLY A 126 -4.34 3.88 -8.61
CA GLY A 126 -3.04 4.49 -8.68
C GLY A 126 -2.14 4.13 -7.52
N ILE A 127 -0.88 4.53 -7.64
CA ILE A 127 0.14 4.36 -6.60
C ILE A 127 0.57 5.73 -6.08
N LEU A 128 0.85 5.80 -4.78
CA LEU A 128 1.50 6.97 -4.19
C LEU A 128 3.00 6.85 -4.41
N HIS A 129 3.60 7.81 -5.12
CA HIS A 129 5.05 7.86 -5.33
C HIS A 129 5.57 9.29 -5.50
N LEU A 130 6.89 9.44 -5.49
CA LEU A 130 7.57 10.71 -5.76
C LEU A 130 7.61 11.04 -7.25
N ILE A 131 7.35 12.31 -7.57
CA ILE A 131 7.62 12.93 -8.87
C ILE A 131 9.02 13.55 -8.85
N GLY A 132 9.76 13.39 -9.95
CA GLY A 132 11.10 13.92 -10.14
C GLY A 132 11.29 14.53 -11.52
N LYS A 133 12.49 15.10 -11.76
CA LYS A 133 12.85 15.75 -13.04
C LYS A 133 11.88 16.85 -13.52
N VAL A 134 11.21 17.52 -12.61
CA VAL A 134 10.28 18.62 -12.91
C VAL A 134 10.41 19.72 -11.86
N ALA A 135 10.30 20.97 -12.29
CA ALA A 135 10.29 22.11 -11.38
C ALA A 135 8.97 22.16 -10.61
N PRO A 136 8.96 22.50 -9.31
CA PRO A 136 7.73 22.50 -8.49
C PRO A 136 6.58 23.31 -9.10
N GLY A 137 6.88 24.48 -9.68
CA GLY A 137 5.88 25.34 -10.32
C GLY A 137 5.39 24.86 -11.70
N LYS A 138 5.96 23.77 -12.23
CA LYS A 138 5.52 23.16 -13.49
C LYS A 138 4.67 21.91 -13.28
N VAL A 139 4.63 21.36 -12.07
CA VAL A 139 3.80 20.17 -11.78
C VAL A 139 2.34 20.58 -11.72
N HIS A 140 1.48 19.83 -12.40
CA HIS A 140 0.04 20.03 -12.37
C HIS A 140 -0.71 18.70 -12.41
N VAL A 141 -1.95 18.71 -11.93
CA VAL A 141 -2.88 17.57 -12.07
C VAL A 141 -3.14 17.32 -13.55
N GLY A 142 -3.23 16.06 -13.95
CA GLY A 142 -3.37 15.66 -15.35
C GLY A 142 -2.04 15.50 -16.11
N MET A 143 -0.90 15.86 -15.50
CA MET A 143 0.41 15.68 -16.13
C MET A 143 0.72 14.20 -16.35
N ARG A 144 1.22 13.88 -17.56
CA ARG A 144 1.64 12.54 -17.96
C ARG A 144 3.06 12.25 -17.48
N VAL A 145 3.23 11.09 -16.86
CA VAL A 145 4.48 10.68 -16.22
C VAL A 145 4.83 9.24 -16.53
N LYS A 146 6.11 8.89 -16.40
CA LYS A 146 6.64 7.54 -16.54
C LYS A 146 7.59 7.19 -15.41
N ALA A 147 7.52 5.95 -14.94
CA ALA A 147 8.37 5.43 -13.89
C ALA A 147 9.84 5.41 -14.32
N VAL A 148 10.71 5.90 -13.45
CA VAL A 148 12.16 5.77 -13.58
C VAL A 148 12.63 4.72 -12.59
N TRP A 149 13.03 3.57 -13.11
CA TRP A 149 13.41 2.41 -12.32
C TRP A 149 14.88 2.46 -11.91
N LYS A 150 15.21 1.83 -10.76
CA LYS A 150 16.59 1.45 -10.44
C LYS A 150 17.13 0.48 -11.52
N PRO A 151 18.46 0.40 -11.69
CA PRO A 151 19.08 -0.70 -12.42
C PRO A 151 18.65 -2.05 -11.84
N ALA A 152 18.43 -3.06 -12.69
CA ALA A 152 17.88 -4.36 -12.28
C ALA A 152 18.67 -5.00 -11.13
N SER A 153 20.00 -4.88 -11.12
CA SER A 153 20.89 -5.41 -10.07
C SER A 153 20.72 -4.74 -8.69
N LYS A 154 20.06 -3.58 -8.62
CA LYS A 154 19.83 -2.82 -7.37
C LYS A 154 18.39 -2.90 -6.88
N ARG A 155 17.53 -3.71 -7.52
CA ARG A 155 16.12 -3.86 -7.13
C ARG A 155 15.98 -4.92 -6.06
N THR A 156 15.19 -4.62 -5.03
CA THR A 156 15.09 -5.43 -3.81
C THR A 156 13.64 -5.82 -3.48
N ALA A 157 12.77 -5.90 -4.49
CA ALA A 157 11.35 -6.18 -4.32
C ALA A 157 10.68 -5.15 -3.40
N SER A 158 10.89 -3.86 -3.70
CA SER A 158 10.34 -2.73 -2.94
C SER A 158 9.64 -1.75 -3.87
N ILE A 159 8.63 -1.04 -3.37
CA ILE A 159 8.03 0.09 -4.10
C ILE A 159 9.09 1.14 -4.50
N THR A 160 10.15 1.26 -3.69
CA THR A 160 11.28 2.16 -3.95
C THR A 160 12.22 1.67 -5.06
N ASP A 161 11.97 0.51 -5.66
CA ASP A 161 12.65 0.09 -6.90
C ASP A 161 12.29 1.01 -8.08
N ILE A 162 11.16 1.72 -7.97
CA ILE A 162 10.91 2.95 -8.70
C ILE A 162 11.60 4.09 -7.94
N LEU A 163 12.52 4.80 -8.60
CA LEU A 163 13.22 5.94 -7.99
C LEU A 163 12.29 7.14 -7.87
N TYR A 164 11.58 7.45 -8.94
CA TYR A 164 10.60 8.52 -9.05
C TYR A 164 9.87 8.38 -10.39
N TRP A 165 8.82 9.18 -10.58
CA TRP A 165 8.12 9.33 -11.84
C TRP A 165 8.51 10.65 -12.48
N ALA A 166 8.89 10.62 -13.76
CA ALA A 166 9.29 11.81 -14.51
C ALA A 166 8.22 12.18 -15.53
N PRO A 167 8.02 13.47 -15.86
CA PRO A 167 7.15 13.86 -16.95
C PRO A 167 7.56 13.16 -18.25
N LEU A 168 6.58 12.67 -19.00
CA LEU A 168 6.78 12.32 -20.38
C LEU A 168 7.01 13.62 -21.14
N ALA A 169 8.14 13.75 -21.84
CA ALA A 169 8.36 14.90 -22.70
C ALA A 169 7.21 14.94 -23.72
N HIS A 170 6.53 16.08 -23.84
CA HIS A 170 5.60 16.26 -24.94
C HIS A 170 6.38 16.19 -26.25
N GLU A 171 6.15 15.14 -27.05
CA GLU A 171 6.24 15.30 -28.50
C GLU A 171 5.21 16.37 -28.88
N GLY A 172 5.67 17.50 -29.43
CA GLY A 172 4.80 18.50 -30.05
C GLY A 172 4.61 19.81 -29.27
N SER A 173 5.63 20.66 -29.32
CA SER A 173 5.42 22.10 -29.55
C SER A 173 6.57 22.59 -30.43
N GLN A 174 6.48 22.23 -31.72
CA GLN A 174 6.96 23.08 -32.81
C GLN A 174 5.78 23.93 -33.26
#